data_AF-A0A1B4LEZ4-F1
#
_entry.id   AF-A0A1B4LEZ4-F1
#
_cell.length_a   1.000
_cell.length_b   1.000
_cell.length_c   1.000
_cell.angle_alpha   90.00
_cell.angle_beta   90.00
_cell.angle_gamma   90.00
#
_symmetry.space_group_name_H-M   'P 1'
#
loop_
_entity.id
_entity.type
_entity.pdbx_description
1 polymer ?
#
loop_
_entity_poly.entity_id
_entity_poly.type
_entity_poly.pdbx_seq_one_letter_code
_entity_poly.pdbx_strand_id
1 'polypeptide(L)'
;MNAPHTPHLPHLNEAAADAAAADAGRPALTRREQKEAYENNKLFKRIVRQVGQAIGDYNMIEHGDKVMVCLSGGKDSYAMLDVLLRLRERAPIDFDIVAVNLDQKQPGFPEHVLPEYLTRIGVPFHIENQDTYSIVKRLVPEGKTTCSLCSRLRRGILYRVAGELGATKIALGHHRDDIVQTLLLNMFYGGKLKGMPPKLQSDDGKNVVIRPLAYVKETDLEKYAELREFPIIPCNLCGSQPNLKRAEMKALIREWDKRFPGRVDNMFNALAKVVPSHLMDTTLFPFTALRATGEADPQGDIAFDEEPCSTGDDAAAPGAAQPISLVRFDDL
;
A
#
# COMPACT_ATOMS: atom_id res chain seq x y z
N MET A 1 -79.44 -8.54 7.86
CA MET A 1 -78.06 -9.07 7.75
C MET A 1 -77.31 -8.10 6.87
N ASN A 2 -76.52 -7.23 7.50
CA ASN A 2 -75.84 -6.12 6.85
C ASN A 2 -74.59 -6.62 6.12
N ALA A 3 -74.46 -6.30 4.84
CA ALA A 3 -73.19 -6.34 4.14
C ALA A 3 -72.30 -5.18 4.62
N PRO A 4 -70.98 -5.37 4.79
CA PRO A 4 -70.06 -4.26 4.92
C PRO A 4 -69.32 -3.95 3.62
N HIS A 5 -69.16 -2.65 3.43
CA HIS A 5 -68.42 -1.94 2.40
C HIS A 5 -66.94 -2.36 2.26
N THR A 6 -66.47 -2.35 1.01
CA THR A 6 -65.09 -2.45 0.52
C THR A 6 -64.17 -1.30 0.95
N PRO A 7 -62.84 -1.47 0.84
CA PRO A 7 -62.03 -0.44 0.21
C PRO A 7 -61.21 -0.98 -0.97
N HIS A 8 -61.41 -0.33 -2.12
CA HIS A 8 -60.53 -0.38 -3.29
C HIS A 8 -59.12 0.13 -2.90
N LEU A 9 -58.09 -0.69 -3.11
CA LEU A 9 -56.70 -0.23 -3.17
C LEU A 9 -56.35 0.08 -4.62
N PRO A 10 -55.87 1.29 -4.95
CA PRO A 10 -55.44 1.63 -6.29
C PRO A 10 -53.90 1.49 -6.42
N HIS A 11 -53.47 1.14 -7.64
CA HIS A 11 -52.11 1.28 -8.20
C HIS A 11 -50.94 0.49 -7.57
N LEU A 12 -50.80 -0.78 -7.99
CA LEU A 12 -49.50 -1.48 -8.02
C LEU A 12 -48.84 -1.47 -9.42
N ASN A 13 -49.46 -0.81 -10.40
CA ASN A 13 -49.04 -0.92 -11.81
C ASN A 13 -48.39 0.35 -12.40
N GLU A 14 -48.30 1.46 -11.65
CA GLU A 14 -47.64 2.68 -12.13
C GLU A 14 -46.13 2.70 -11.79
N ALA A 15 -45.72 2.16 -10.65
CA ALA A 15 -44.31 2.13 -10.25
C ALA A 15 -43.44 1.18 -11.12
N ALA A 16 -44.02 0.13 -11.68
CA ALA A 16 -43.34 -0.77 -12.61
C ALA A 16 -43.21 -0.18 -14.02
N ALA A 17 -44.16 0.69 -14.41
CA ALA A 17 -44.12 1.40 -15.69
C ALA A 17 -43.06 2.51 -15.70
N ASP A 18 -42.88 3.21 -14.57
CA ASP A 18 -41.83 4.25 -14.42
C ASP A 18 -40.40 3.67 -14.43
N ALA A 19 -40.20 2.47 -13.88
CA ALA A 19 -38.89 1.79 -13.92
C ALA A 19 -38.52 1.29 -15.32
N ALA A 20 -39.50 0.86 -16.12
CA ALA A 20 -39.30 0.44 -17.51
C ALA A 20 -39.13 1.64 -18.46
N ALA A 21 -39.75 2.79 -18.16
CA ALA A 21 -39.61 4.02 -18.93
C ALA A 21 -38.24 4.70 -18.75
N ALA A 22 -37.57 4.49 -17.60
CA ALA A 22 -36.26 5.08 -17.30
C ALA A 22 -35.08 4.43 -18.06
N ASP A 23 -35.23 3.22 -18.59
CA ASP A 23 -34.18 2.51 -19.36
C ASP A 23 -34.30 2.73 -20.87
N ALA A 24 -35.46 3.18 -21.36
CA ALA A 24 -35.76 3.34 -22.78
C ALA A 24 -35.19 4.61 -23.44
N GLY A 25 -34.39 5.42 -22.73
CA GLY A 25 -33.98 6.75 -23.18
C GLY A 25 -32.49 7.08 -23.05
N ARG A 26 -31.62 6.13 -22.67
CA ARG A 26 -30.18 6.41 -22.61
C ARG A 26 -29.60 6.38 -24.02
N PRO A 27 -29.07 7.50 -24.55
CA PRO A 27 -28.45 7.51 -25.87
C PRO A 27 -27.34 6.46 -25.91
N ALA A 28 -27.30 5.69 -27.01
CA ALA A 28 -26.25 4.70 -27.22
C ALA A 28 -24.89 5.40 -27.16
N LEU A 29 -24.03 4.95 -26.25
CA LEU A 29 -22.69 5.51 -26.07
C LEU A 29 -21.96 5.54 -27.42
N THR A 30 -21.29 6.64 -27.72
CA THR A 30 -20.40 6.76 -28.86
C THR A 30 -19.28 5.72 -28.77
N ARG A 31 -18.67 5.35 -29.90
CA ARG A 31 -17.51 4.44 -29.91
C ARG A 31 -16.38 4.90 -28.99
N ARG A 32 -16.24 6.22 -28.81
CA ARG A 32 -15.25 6.82 -27.90
C ARG A 32 -15.63 6.58 -26.44
N GLU A 33 -16.87 6.86 -26.06
CA GLU A 33 -17.36 6.63 -24.68
C GLU A 33 -17.36 5.14 -24.32
N GLN A 34 -17.69 4.25 -25.27
CA GLN A 34 -17.59 2.81 -25.07
C GLN A 34 -16.14 2.37 -24.80
N LYS A 35 -15.17 2.92 -25.56
CA LYS A 35 -13.75 2.65 -25.36
C LYS A 35 -13.25 3.18 -24.02
N GLU A 36 -13.66 4.39 -23.63
CA GLU A 36 -13.32 4.99 -22.34
C GLU A 36 -13.91 4.15 -21.18
N ALA A 37 -15.17 3.76 -21.25
CA ALA A 37 -15.81 2.88 -20.26
C ALA A 37 -15.10 1.52 -20.14
N TYR A 38 -14.65 0.95 -21.27
CA TYR A 38 -13.89 -0.30 -21.28
C TYR A 38 -12.53 -0.15 -20.58
N GLU A 39 -11.76 0.90 -20.89
CA GLU A 39 -10.47 1.15 -20.25
C GLU A 39 -10.62 1.45 -18.75
N ASN A 40 -11.67 2.18 -18.36
CA ASN A 40 -11.99 2.46 -16.96
C ASN A 40 -12.30 1.17 -16.19
N ASN A 41 -13.09 0.27 -16.77
CA ASN A 41 -13.37 -1.04 -16.18
C ASN A 41 -12.10 -1.90 -16.07
N LYS A 42 -11.22 -1.84 -17.09
CA LYS A 42 -9.94 -2.55 -17.08
C LYS A 42 -9.02 -2.04 -15.98
N LEU A 43 -8.95 -0.73 -15.75
CA LEU A 43 -8.20 -0.13 -14.64
C LEU A 43 -8.75 -0.61 -13.29
N PHE A 44 -10.06 -0.50 -13.08
CA PHE A 44 -10.69 -0.95 -11.84
C PHE A 44 -10.42 -2.44 -11.56
N LYS A 45 -10.64 -3.32 -12.55
CA LYS A 45 -10.37 -4.77 -12.42
C LYS A 45 -8.90 -5.05 -12.09
N ARG A 46 -7.97 -4.29 -12.67
CA ARG A 46 -6.53 -4.44 -12.38
C ARG A 46 -6.20 -4.10 -10.94
N ILE A 47 -6.70 -2.96 -10.44
CA ILE A 47 -6.48 -2.53 -9.05
C ILE A 47 -7.05 -3.56 -8.09
N VAL A 48 -8.29 -4.01 -8.28
CA VAL A 48 -8.92 -5.02 -7.41
C VAL A 48 -8.13 -6.33 -7.42
N ARG A 49 -7.68 -6.78 -8.59
CA ARG A 49 -6.84 -7.98 -8.70
C ARG A 49 -5.53 -7.83 -7.94
N GLN A 50 -4.85 -6.69 -8.08
CA GLN A 50 -3.58 -6.43 -7.38
C GLN A 50 -3.76 -6.34 -5.87
N VAL A 51 -4.83 -5.72 -5.41
CA VAL A 51 -5.16 -5.64 -3.98
C VAL A 51 -5.51 -7.02 -3.42
N GLY A 52 -6.36 -7.78 -4.11
CA GLY A 52 -6.69 -9.15 -3.73
C GLY A 52 -5.47 -10.07 -3.69
N GLN A 53 -4.56 -9.93 -4.67
CA GLN A 53 -3.30 -10.66 -4.70
C GLN A 53 -2.41 -10.28 -3.50
N ALA A 54 -2.24 -8.98 -3.20
CA ALA A 54 -1.46 -8.56 -2.04
C ALA A 54 -2.06 -9.07 -0.72
N ILE A 55 -3.40 -9.06 -0.60
CA ILE A 55 -4.08 -9.60 0.58
C ILE A 55 -3.79 -11.10 0.73
N GLY A 56 -3.86 -11.87 -0.37
CA GLY A 56 -3.56 -13.30 -0.38
C GLY A 56 -2.10 -13.62 -0.07
N ASP A 57 -1.17 -13.01 -0.81
CA ASP A 57 0.28 -13.29 -0.72
C ASP A 57 0.84 -13.03 0.69
N TYR A 58 0.26 -12.09 1.44
CA TYR A 58 0.71 -11.73 2.79
C TYR A 58 -0.30 -12.08 3.89
N ASN A 59 -1.37 -12.82 3.59
CA ASN A 59 -2.48 -13.13 4.51
C ASN A 59 -2.93 -11.90 5.32
N MET A 60 -3.30 -10.82 4.64
CA MET A 60 -3.54 -9.51 5.29
C MET A 60 -4.87 -9.45 6.05
N ILE A 61 -5.90 -10.15 5.56
CA ILE A 61 -7.27 -10.11 6.09
C ILE A 61 -7.79 -11.54 6.14
N GLU A 62 -8.34 -11.90 7.29
CA GLU A 62 -8.82 -13.22 7.65
C GLU A 62 -10.30 -13.15 8.06
N HIS A 63 -10.99 -14.30 8.10
CA HIS A 63 -12.37 -14.35 8.55
C HIS A 63 -12.49 -13.86 10.01
N GLY A 64 -13.48 -13.00 10.26
CA GLY A 64 -13.72 -12.38 11.56
C GLY A 64 -12.82 -11.18 11.87
N ASP A 65 -11.94 -10.76 10.96
CA ASP A 65 -11.14 -9.56 11.16
C ASP A 65 -12.00 -8.29 11.21
N LYS A 66 -11.57 -7.34 12.06
CA LYS A 66 -12.08 -5.97 12.04
C LYS A 66 -10.98 -5.05 11.52
N VAL A 67 -11.15 -4.58 10.30
CA VAL A 67 -10.17 -3.79 9.56
C VAL A 67 -10.42 -2.29 9.77
N MET A 68 -9.51 -1.64 10.50
CA MET A 68 -9.47 -0.19 10.63
C MET A 68 -8.78 0.44 9.42
N VAL A 69 -9.54 1.07 8.55
CA VAL A 69 -9.06 1.72 7.32
C VAL A 69 -8.70 3.17 7.63
N CYS A 70 -7.41 3.50 7.64
CA CYS A 70 -6.97 4.87 7.95
C CYS A 70 -7.11 5.79 6.73
N LEU A 71 -8.03 6.76 6.82
CA LEU A 71 -8.29 7.76 5.79
C LEU A 71 -7.56 9.06 6.08
N SER A 72 -6.69 9.47 5.15
CA SER A 72 -6.00 10.77 5.21
C SER A 72 -6.76 11.88 4.48
N GLY A 73 -7.80 11.54 3.72
CA GLY A 73 -8.44 12.44 2.75
C GLY A 73 -7.70 12.49 1.40
N GLY A 74 -6.62 11.74 1.24
CA GLY A 74 -5.89 11.62 -0.03
C GLY A 74 -6.44 10.51 -0.94
N LYS A 75 -6.10 10.62 -2.23
CA LYS A 75 -6.49 9.69 -3.31
C LYS A 75 -6.29 8.21 -2.97
N ASP A 76 -5.14 7.89 -2.38
CA ASP A 76 -4.73 6.51 -2.13
C ASP A 76 -5.58 5.88 -1.03
N SER A 77 -5.90 6.66 0.02
CA SER A 77 -6.73 6.18 1.13
C SER A 77 -8.19 5.96 0.72
N TYR A 78 -8.75 6.81 -0.14
CA TYR A 78 -10.09 6.61 -0.72
C TYR A 78 -10.13 5.39 -1.63
N ALA A 79 -9.15 5.25 -2.53
CA ALA A 79 -9.05 4.10 -3.42
C ALA A 79 -8.94 2.79 -2.64
N MET A 80 -8.13 2.76 -1.58
CA MET A 80 -8.01 1.60 -0.70
C MET A 80 -9.35 1.23 -0.05
N LEU A 81 -10.06 2.20 0.54
CA LEU A 81 -11.37 1.94 1.15
C LEU A 81 -12.35 1.36 0.13
N ASP A 82 -12.50 2.03 -1.01
CA ASP A 82 -13.45 1.63 -2.04
C ASP A 82 -13.17 0.22 -2.58
N VAL A 83 -11.90 -0.14 -2.80
CA VAL A 83 -11.53 -1.47 -3.26
C VAL A 83 -11.76 -2.52 -2.17
N LEU A 84 -11.46 -2.22 -0.90
CA LEU A 84 -11.71 -3.15 0.21
C LEU A 84 -13.21 -3.42 0.40
N LEU A 85 -14.07 -2.42 0.27
CA LEU A 85 -15.53 -2.60 0.33
C LEU A 85 -16.02 -3.55 -0.77
N ARG A 86 -15.52 -3.37 -2.00
CA ARG A 86 -15.87 -4.23 -3.15
C ARG A 86 -15.31 -5.64 -3.03
N LEU A 87 -14.15 -5.80 -2.40
CA LEU A 87 -13.59 -7.12 -2.10
C LEU A 87 -14.40 -7.83 -1.02
N ARG A 88 -14.83 -7.12 0.04
CA ARG A 88 -15.69 -7.66 1.09
C ARG A 88 -16.98 -8.28 0.54
N GLU A 89 -17.60 -7.63 -0.45
CA GLU A 89 -18.83 -8.14 -1.11
C GLU A 89 -18.64 -9.46 -1.88
N ARG A 90 -17.40 -9.81 -2.24
CA ARG A 90 -17.08 -10.95 -3.13
C ARG A 90 -16.21 -12.00 -2.47
N ALA A 91 -15.58 -11.67 -1.36
CA ALA A 91 -14.63 -12.53 -0.68
C ALA A 91 -15.38 -13.72 -0.04
N PRO A 92 -14.76 -14.90 0.00
CA PRO A 92 -15.32 -16.06 0.70
C PRO A 92 -15.20 -15.96 2.24
N ILE A 93 -14.83 -14.78 2.76
CA ILE A 93 -14.59 -14.52 4.18
C ILE A 93 -15.35 -13.26 4.61
N ASP A 94 -16.00 -13.34 5.75
CA ASP A 94 -16.60 -12.17 6.40
C ASP A 94 -15.55 -11.41 7.21
N PHE A 95 -15.49 -10.08 7.02
CA PHE A 95 -14.68 -9.17 7.83
C PHE A 95 -15.34 -7.80 7.88
N ASP A 96 -15.12 -7.08 8.98
CA ASP A 96 -15.67 -5.76 9.19
C ASP A 96 -14.71 -4.66 8.74
N ILE A 97 -15.27 -3.52 8.33
CA ILE A 97 -14.51 -2.32 7.99
C ILE A 97 -15.02 -1.16 8.84
N VAL A 98 -14.08 -0.44 9.47
CA VAL A 98 -14.33 0.87 10.08
C VAL A 98 -13.34 1.87 9.51
N ALA A 99 -13.84 2.98 8.96
CA ALA A 99 -12.99 4.06 8.47
C ALA A 99 -12.56 4.94 9.65
N VAL A 100 -11.27 5.27 9.72
CA VAL A 100 -10.74 6.14 10.78
C VAL A 100 -9.95 7.28 10.18
N ASN A 101 -10.33 8.49 10.55
CA ASN A 101 -9.54 9.68 10.26
C ASN A 101 -8.94 10.23 11.55
N LEU A 102 -7.73 10.76 11.44
CA LEU A 102 -7.08 11.54 12.49
C LEU A 102 -7.08 13.00 12.05
N ASP A 103 -8.00 13.77 12.61
CA ASP A 103 -8.00 15.22 12.49
C ASP A 103 -6.92 15.78 13.43
N GLN A 104 -5.87 16.32 12.80
CA GLN A 104 -4.70 16.84 13.48
C GLN A 104 -4.85 18.30 13.94
N LYS A 105 -6.05 18.88 13.76
CA LYS A 105 -6.37 20.30 13.99
C LYS A 105 -5.48 21.26 13.20
N GLN A 106 -5.19 20.88 11.96
CA GLN A 106 -4.48 21.74 11.03
C GLN A 106 -5.38 22.91 10.60
N PRO A 107 -4.86 24.15 10.55
CA PRO A 107 -5.62 25.28 10.05
C PRO A 107 -6.13 25.03 8.62
N GLY A 108 -7.44 25.21 8.41
CA GLY A 108 -8.07 25.04 7.10
C GLY A 108 -8.38 23.60 6.68
N PHE A 109 -8.23 22.61 7.57
CA PHE A 109 -8.68 21.25 7.30
C PHE A 109 -10.22 21.20 7.21
N PRO A 110 -10.82 20.69 6.12
CA PRO A 110 -12.27 20.66 5.96
C PRO A 110 -12.89 19.49 6.72
N GLU A 111 -13.27 19.71 7.98
CA GLU A 111 -13.76 18.68 8.91
C GLU A 111 -15.01 17.92 8.42
N HIS A 112 -15.81 18.52 7.53
CA HIS A 112 -17.08 17.96 7.03
C HIS A 112 -16.92 16.93 5.89
N VAL A 113 -15.84 17.03 5.09
CA VAL A 113 -15.71 16.28 3.83
C VAL A 113 -15.72 14.76 4.04
N LEU A 114 -14.93 14.27 5.00
CA LEU A 114 -14.84 12.83 5.27
C LEU A 114 -16.12 12.28 5.92
N PRO A 115 -16.68 12.88 6.99
CA PRO A 115 -17.95 12.44 7.56
C PRO A 115 -19.10 12.40 6.55
N GLU A 116 -19.27 13.44 5.72
CA GLU A 116 -20.32 13.48 4.71
C GLU A 116 -20.14 12.39 3.66
N TYR A 117 -18.91 12.22 3.16
CA TYR A 117 -18.59 11.17 2.20
C TYR A 117 -18.90 9.78 2.75
N LEU A 118 -18.42 9.47 3.97
CA LEU A 118 -18.57 8.16 4.61
C LEU A 118 -20.02 7.85 4.97
N THR A 119 -20.77 8.86 5.44
CA THR A 119 -22.21 8.75 5.67
C THR A 119 -22.95 8.44 4.37
N ARG A 120 -22.64 9.14 3.28
CA ARG A 120 -23.26 8.94 1.97
C ARG A 120 -23.06 7.53 1.42
N ILE A 121 -21.89 6.93 1.66
CA ILE A 121 -21.59 5.56 1.20
C ILE A 121 -21.92 4.47 2.24
N GLY A 122 -22.48 4.84 3.40
CA GLY A 122 -22.93 3.90 4.43
C GLY A 122 -21.80 3.16 5.15
N VAL A 123 -20.62 3.76 5.28
CA VAL A 123 -19.46 3.12 5.94
C VAL A 123 -19.35 3.59 7.39
N PRO A 124 -19.29 2.70 8.40
CA PRO A 124 -19.02 3.07 9.78
C PRO A 124 -17.67 3.80 9.91
N PHE A 125 -17.64 4.89 10.67
CA PHE A 125 -16.43 5.68 10.81
C PHE A 125 -16.22 6.28 12.20
N HIS A 126 -14.96 6.60 12.51
CA HIS A 126 -14.54 7.34 13.70
C HIS A 126 -13.60 8.48 13.29
N ILE A 127 -13.91 9.70 13.74
CA ILE A 127 -13.05 10.88 13.56
C ILE A 127 -12.33 11.16 14.87
N GLU A 128 -11.06 10.80 14.93
CA GLU A 128 -10.21 11.06 16.08
C GLU A 128 -9.69 12.50 16.02
N ASN A 129 -10.01 13.30 17.03
CA ASN A 129 -9.60 14.70 17.09
C ASN A 129 -8.42 14.86 18.05
N GLN A 130 -7.24 15.19 17.53
CA GLN A 130 -6.02 15.39 18.33
C GLN A 130 -5.16 16.52 17.76
N ASP A 131 -4.87 17.55 18.54
CA ASP A 131 -3.99 18.64 18.10
C ASP A 131 -2.51 18.22 18.14
N THR A 132 -2.13 17.42 17.15
CA THR A 132 -0.71 17.11 16.88
C THR A 132 -0.01 18.24 16.14
N TYR A 133 -0.76 19.11 15.45
CA TYR A 133 -0.19 20.19 14.65
C TYR A 133 0.57 21.19 15.54
N SER A 134 -0.07 21.70 16.58
CA SER A 134 0.54 22.65 17.52
C SER A 134 1.70 22.02 18.28
N ILE A 135 1.60 20.73 18.63
CA ILE A 135 2.70 19.98 19.28
C ILE A 135 3.93 19.93 18.38
N VAL A 136 3.74 19.57 17.11
CA VAL A 136 4.84 19.48 16.14
C VAL A 136 5.45 20.85 15.87
N LYS A 137 4.63 21.89 15.71
CA LYS A 137 5.12 23.27 15.51
C LYS A 137 5.90 23.80 16.70
N ARG A 138 5.49 23.46 17.93
CA ARG A 138 6.18 23.88 19.16
C ARG A 138 7.50 23.16 19.37
N LEU A 139 7.57 21.86 19.04
CA LEU A 139 8.73 21.01 19.36
C LEU A 139 9.78 20.94 18.26
N VAL A 140 9.42 21.27 17.01
CA VAL A 140 10.35 21.24 15.88
C VAL A 140 10.80 22.66 15.55
N PRO A 141 12.10 22.98 15.67
CA PRO A 141 12.62 24.29 15.29
C PRO A 141 12.28 24.64 13.84
N GLU A 142 12.12 25.93 13.56
CA GLU A 142 11.89 26.40 12.20
C GLU A 142 13.01 25.96 11.24
N GLY A 143 12.64 25.62 10.01
CA GLY A 143 13.56 25.09 9.00
C GLY A 143 13.97 23.62 9.19
N LYS A 144 13.54 22.94 10.27
CA LYS A 144 13.74 21.50 10.45
C LYS A 144 12.54 20.68 9.96
N THR A 145 12.81 19.43 9.58
CA THR A 145 11.79 18.51 9.07
C THR A 145 10.81 18.08 10.16
N THR A 146 9.54 18.45 10.00
CA THR A 146 8.46 18.11 10.93
C THR A 146 7.93 16.68 10.80
N CYS A 147 8.15 16.06 9.64
CA CYS A 147 7.56 14.77 9.25
C CYS A 147 7.90 13.61 10.21
N SER A 148 9.09 13.63 10.81
CA SER A 148 9.55 12.57 11.70
C SER A 148 8.70 12.50 12.98
N LEU A 149 8.52 13.63 13.67
CA LEU A 149 7.70 13.70 14.88
C LEU A 149 6.21 13.52 14.55
N CYS A 150 5.71 14.17 13.49
CA CYS A 150 4.34 14.03 13.03
C CYS A 150 3.98 12.55 12.75
N SER A 151 4.82 11.82 12.01
CA SER A 151 4.59 10.41 11.71
C SER A 151 4.52 9.53 12.96
N ARG A 152 5.39 9.78 13.96
CA ARG A 152 5.39 9.04 15.22
C ARG A 152 4.12 9.29 16.04
N LEU A 153 3.71 10.55 16.19
CA LEU A 153 2.49 10.93 16.91
C LEU A 153 1.25 10.31 16.26
N ARG A 154 1.12 10.46 14.93
CA ARG A 154 0.00 9.88 14.18
C ARG A 154 -0.09 8.37 14.37
N ARG A 155 1.05 7.67 14.29
CA ARG A 155 1.08 6.21 14.47
C ARG A 155 0.64 5.79 15.86
N GLY A 156 1.16 6.44 16.91
CA GLY A 156 0.79 6.14 18.29
C GLY A 156 -0.70 6.34 18.55
N ILE A 157 -1.28 7.43 18.03
CA ILE A 157 -2.71 7.71 18.14
C ILE A 157 -3.54 6.65 17.40
N LEU A 158 -3.18 6.33 16.15
CA LEU A 158 -3.91 5.32 15.37
C LEU A 158 -3.85 3.94 16.04
N TYR A 159 -2.73 3.56 16.64
CA TYR A 159 -2.61 2.28 17.36
C TYR A 159 -3.47 2.24 18.62
N ARG A 160 -3.56 3.36 19.36
CA ARG A 160 -4.48 3.47 20.49
C ARG A 160 -5.94 3.31 20.04
N VAL A 161 -6.34 4.07 19.01
CA VAL A 161 -7.71 4.03 18.47
C VAL A 161 -8.05 2.64 17.92
N ALA A 162 -7.10 1.94 17.29
CA ALA A 162 -7.30 0.56 16.86
C ALA A 162 -7.66 -0.36 18.04
N GLY A 163 -6.95 -0.22 19.17
CA GLY A 163 -7.26 -0.97 20.40
C GLY A 163 -8.63 -0.63 20.98
N GLU A 164 -9.00 0.65 21.04
CA GLU A 164 -10.30 1.11 21.53
C GLU A 164 -11.47 0.61 20.68
N LEU A 165 -11.28 0.53 19.36
CA LEU A 165 -12.27 0.02 18.43
C LEU A 165 -12.28 -1.51 18.31
N GLY A 166 -11.34 -2.21 18.95
CA GLY A 166 -11.17 -3.66 18.82
C GLY A 166 -10.78 -4.08 17.39
N ALA A 167 -10.05 -3.24 16.66
CA ALA A 167 -9.59 -3.55 15.31
C ALA A 167 -8.42 -4.54 15.36
N THR A 168 -8.49 -5.60 14.56
CA THR A 168 -7.43 -6.62 14.46
C THR A 168 -6.39 -6.26 13.40
N LYS A 169 -6.78 -5.47 12.39
CA LYS A 169 -5.91 -5.04 11.29
C LYS A 169 -6.01 -3.52 11.09
N ILE A 170 -4.86 -2.86 10.85
CA ILE A 170 -4.77 -1.43 10.53
C ILE A 170 -4.35 -1.28 9.07
N ALA A 171 -5.26 -0.86 8.19
CA ALA A 171 -4.98 -0.67 6.78
C ALA A 171 -4.51 0.76 6.48
N LEU A 172 -3.33 0.88 5.85
CA LEU A 172 -2.75 2.16 5.42
C LEU A 172 -2.61 2.21 3.90
N GLY A 173 -2.96 3.35 3.29
CA GLY A 173 -3.00 3.56 1.84
C GLY A 173 -1.63 3.69 1.16
N HIS A 174 -0.59 3.03 1.66
CA HIS A 174 0.72 3.04 1.03
C HIS A 174 0.73 2.12 -0.18
N HIS A 175 1.11 2.66 -1.33
CA HIS A 175 1.14 1.95 -2.60
C HIS A 175 2.55 1.47 -2.96
N ARG A 176 2.69 0.79 -4.09
CA ARG A 176 3.95 0.20 -4.53
C ARG A 176 5.10 1.21 -4.59
N ASP A 177 4.87 2.38 -5.19
CA ASP A 177 5.90 3.40 -5.31
C ASP A 177 6.34 3.94 -3.94
N ASP A 178 5.48 3.98 -2.91
CA ASP A 178 5.90 4.34 -1.54
C ASP A 178 6.88 3.32 -0.95
N ILE A 179 6.69 2.04 -1.27
CA ILE A 179 7.56 0.95 -0.83
C ILE A 179 8.95 1.11 -1.47
N VAL A 180 9.00 1.36 -2.78
CA VAL A 180 10.27 1.59 -3.52
C VAL A 180 10.94 2.89 -3.07
N GLN A 181 10.19 3.98 -2.87
CA GLN A 181 10.73 5.22 -2.30
C GLN A 181 11.36 4.97 -0.92
N THR A 182 10.69 4.17 -0.08
CA THR A 182 11.19 3.86 1.26
C THR A 182 12.46 3.01 1.20
N LEU A 183 12.54 2.05 0.27
CA LEU A 183 13.77 1.30 -0.01
C LEU A 183 14.92 2.26 -0.35
N LEU A 184 14.72 3.11 -1.35
CA LEU A 184 15.75 4.05 -1.81
C LEU A 184 16.16 5.03 -0.72
N LEU A 185 15.23 5.55 0.07
CA LEU A 185 15.55 6.41 1.21
C LEU A 185 16.47 5.72 2.22
N ASN A 186 16.21 4.45 2.55
CA ASN A 186 17.04 3.70 3.48
C ASN A 186 18.39 3.30 2.88
N MET A 187 18.46 3.05 1.56
CA MET A 187 19.73 2.79 0.88
C MET A 187 20.60 4.06 0.84
N PHE A 188 20.06 5.18 0.35
CA PHE A 188 20.84 6.41 0.16
C PHE A 188 21.20 7.15 1.46
N TYR A 189 20.32 7.13 2.47
CA TYR A 189 20.53 7.92 3.69
C TYR A 189 20.60 7.10 4.97
N GLY A 190 20.15 5.84 4.95
CA GLY A 190 20.08 4.99 6.13
C GLY A 190 21.12 3.87 6.18
N GLY A 191 21.82 3.60 5.06
CA GLY A 191 22.76 2.48 4.93
C GLY A 191 22.11 1.12 5.16
N LYS A 192 20.80 0.96 4.88
CA LYS A 192 20.05 -0.26 5.16
C LYS A 192 19.24 -0.71 3.95
N LEU A 193 19.27 -2.01 3.66
CA LEU A 193 18.35 -2.64 2.72
C LEU A 193 16.98 -2.83 3.41
N LYS A 194 16.19 -1.75 3.46
CA LYS A 194 14.92 -1.72 4.21
C LYS A 194 13.83 -1.01 3.43
N GLY A 195 12.83 -1.77 3.00
CA GLY A 195 11.61 -1.25 2.38
C GLY A 195 10.50 -0.98 3.40
N MET A 196 9.28 -0.93 2.89
CA MET A 196 8.06 -0.87 3.68
C MET A 196 7.29 -2.19 3.47
N PRO A 197 7.26 -3.10 4.45
CA PRO A 197 6.69 -4.42 4.25
C PRO A 197 5.16 -4.35 4.07
N PRO A 198 4.55 -5.22 3.25
CA PRO A 198 3.10 -5.20 3.03
C PRO A 198 2.27 -5.53 4.28
N LYS A 199 2.79 -6.38 5.18
CA LYS A 199 2.24 -6.70 6.49
C LYS A 199 3.33 -6.53 7.56
N LEU A 200 3.00 -5.92 8.69
CA LEU A 200 3.95 -5.61 9.75
C LEU A 200 3.27 -5.72 11.12
N GLN A 201 3.90 -6.41 12.07
CA GLN A 201 3.53 -6.33 13.47
C GLN A 201 4.16 -5.08 14.10
N SER A 202 3.42 -4.36 14.94
CA SER A 202 3.96 -3.24 15.71
C SER A 202 5.04 -3.73 16.70
N ASP A 203 5.97 -2.85 17.06
CA ASP A 203 7.11 -3.20 17.92
C ASP A 203 6.67 -3.68 19.32
N ASP A 204 5.49 -3.28 19.79
CA ASP A 204 4.89 -3.72 21.05
C ASP A 204 4.05 -5.00 20.93
N GLY A 205 3.98 -5.59 19.73
CA GLY A 205 3.24 -6.82 19.44
C GLY A 205 1.72 -6.70 19.36
N LYS A 206 1.15 -5.50 19.63
CA LYS A 206 -0.31 -5.34 19.83
C LYS A 206 -1.11 -5.13 18.55
N ASN A 207 -0.49 -4.66 17.48
CA ASN A 207 -1.18 -4.25 16.27
C ASN A 207 -0.58 -4.91 15.02
N VAL A 208 -1.42 -5.24 14.06
CA VAL A 208 -1.00 -5.68 12.72
C VAL A 208 -1.35 -4.59 11.72
N VAL A 209 -0.33 -4.03 11.07
CA VAL A 209 -0.47 -3.04 9.99
C VAL A 209 -0.40 -3.74 8.64
N ILE A 210 -1.35 -3.44 7.77
CA ILE A 210 -1.45 -3.97 6.41
C ILE A 210 -1.44 -2.84 5.38
N ARG A 211 -0.94 -3.14 4.17
CA ARG A 211 -0.85 -2.21 3.03
C ARG A 211 -1.44 -2.87 1.79
N PRO A 212 -2.78 -2.90 1.68
CA PRO A 212 -3.46 -3.61 0.58
C PRO A 212 -3.07 -3.10 -0.82
N LEU A 213 -2.61 -1.84 -0.92
CA LEU A 213 -2.17 -1.23 -2.19
C LEU A 213 -0.72 -1.57 -2.57
N ALA A 214 -0.04 -2.51 -1.89
CA ALA A 214 1.38 -2.81 -2.07
C ALA A 214 1.80 -3.09 -3.53
N TYR A 215 0.90 -3.63 -4.36
CA TYR A 215 1.17 -3.93 -5.78
C TYR A 215 0.64 -2.87 -6.76
N VAL A 216 -0.09 -1.87 -6.27
CA VAL A 216 -0.76 -0.87 -7.12
C VAL A 216 0.20 0.30 -7.41
N LYS A 217 0.27 0.73 -8.67
CA LYS A 217 1.09 1.88 -9.09
C LYS A 217 0.42 3.20 -8.66
N GLU A 218 1.21 4.21 -8.31
CA GLU A 218 0.66 5.54 -8.01
C GLU A 218 -0.16 6.11 -9.18
N THR A 219 0.32 5.94 -10.41
CA THR A 219 -0.34 6.45 -11.63
C THR A 219 -1.69 5.81 -11.91
N ASP A 220 -1.89 4.55 -11.49
CA ASP A 220 -3.19 3.88 -11.57
C ASP A 220 -4.15 4.45 -10.50
N LEU A 221 -3.65 4.81 -9.32
CA LEU A 221 -4.44 5.45 -8.25
C LEU A 221 -4.83 6.90 -8.57
N GLU A 222 -3.95 7.67 -9.21
CA GLU A 222 -4.24 9.03 -9.71
C GLU A 222 -5.44 8.99 -10.66
N LYS A 223 -5.37 8.15 -11.71
CA LYS A 223 -6.46 7.96 -12.68
C LYS A 223 -7.72 7.42 -12.02
N TYR A 224 -7.58 6.45 -11.10
CA TYR A 224 -8.72 5.86 -10.43
C TYR A 224 -9.47 6.87 -9.56
N ALA A 225 -8.76 7.77 -8.89
CA ALA A 225 -9.36 8.80 -8.06
C ALA A 225 -10.12 9.85 -8.88
N GLU A 226 -9.59 10.21 -10.06
CA GLU A 226 -10.30 11.06 -11.02
C GLU A 226 -11.59 10.39 -11.49
N LEU A 227 -11.52 9.11 -11.91
CA LEU A 227 -12.69 8.35 -12.38
C LEU A 227 -13.77 8.14 -11.32
N ARG A 228 -13.39 8.09 -10.04
CA ARG A 228 -14.32 7.91 -8.92
C ARG A 228 -14.76 9.22 -8.29
N GLU A 229 -14.23 10.35 -8.77
CA GLU A 229 -14.53 11.69 -8.28
C GLU A 229 -14.44 11.78 -6.76
N PHE A 230 -13.37 11.20 -6.18
CA PHE A 230 -13.21 11.24 -4.73
C PHE A 230 -13.07 12.68 -4.25
N PRO A 231 -13.69 13.05 -3.11
CA PRO A 231 -13.55 14.39 -2.53
C PRO A 231 -12.19 14.50 -1.85
N ILE A 232 -11.15 14.69 -2.66
CA ILE A 232 -9.76 14.75 -2.21
C ILE A 232 -9.56 16.02 -1.37
N ILE A 233 -9.04 15.83 -0.16
CA ILE A 233 -8.64 16.93 0.72
C ILE A 233 -7.17 17.27 0.40
N PRO A 234 -6.87 18.49 -0.07
CA PRO A 234 -5.49 18.90 -0.32
C PRO A 234 -4.70 18.97 1.00
N CYS A 235 -3.58 18.26 1.06
CA CYS A 235 -2.71 18.29 2.24
C CYS A 235 -1.62 19.35 2.06
N ASN A 236 -1.82 20.51 2.69
CA ASN A 236 -0.88 21.65 2.59
C ASN A 236 0.27 21.58 3.61
N LEU A 237 0.26 20.61 4.52
CA LEU A 237 1.14 20.60 5.69
C LEU A 237 2.56 20.07 5.44
N CYS A 238 2.67 19.00 4.65
CA CYS A 238 3.89 18.22 4.55
C CYS A 238 4.54 18.25 3.17
N GLY A 239 3.84 18.69 2.12
CA GLY A 239 4.35 18.76 0.75
C GLY A 239 5.05 20.08 0.40
N SER A 240 5.02 21.07 1.29
CA SER A 240 5.49 22.45 1.05
C SER A 240 6.87 22.76 1.63
N GLN A 241 7.55 21.77 2.24
CA GLN A 241 8.90 22.00 2.75
C GLN A 241 9.94 21.86 1.61
N PRO A 242 10.78 22.88 1.40
CA PRO A 242 11.95 22.71 0.54
C PRO A 242 12.85 21.62 1.14
N ASN A 243 13.41 20.73 0.30
CA ASN A 243 14.32 19.63 0.66
C ASN A 243 13.69 18.36 1.27
N LEU A 244 12.49 17.99 0.83
CA LEU A 244 11.94 16.68 1.17
C LEU A 244 12.62 15.58 0.37
N LYS A 245 13.53 14.84 1.02
CA LYS A 245 14.18 13.63 0.45
C LYS A 245 13.21 12.65 -0.22
N ARG A 246 11.97 12.56 0.28
CA ARG A 246 10.91 11.73 -0.33
C ARG A 246 10.47 12.27 -1.70
N ALA A 247 10.38 13.59 -1.86
CA ALA A 247 10.08 14.22 -3.15
C ALA A 247 11.20 13.97 -4.16
N GLU A 248 12.46 14.03 -3.72
CA GLU A 248 13.63 13.66 -4.54
C GLU A 248 13.54 12.21 -5.02
N MET A 249 13.26 11.25 -4.13
CA MET A 249 13.10 9.85 -4.51
C MET A 249 11.90 9.61 -5.44
N LYS A 250 10.80 10.33 -5.24
CA LYS A 250 9.63 10.27 -6.13
C LYS A 250 9.98 10.79 -7.53
N ALA A 251 10.71 11.90 -7.63
CA ALA A 251 11.18 12.43 -8.90
C ALA A 251 12.11 11.45 -9.62
N LEU A 252 13.06 10.86 -8.89
CA LEU A 252 13.98 9.85 -9.42
C LEU A 252 13.22 8.64 -9.99
N ILE A 253 12.26 8.08 -9.26
CA ILE A 253 11.46 6.93 -9.71
C ILE A 253 10.66 7.27 -10.96
N ARG A 254 10.01 8.44 -11.00
CA ARG A 254 9.23 8.88 -12.17
C ARG A 254 10.10 9.08 -13.40
N GLU A 255 11.28 9.68 -13.23
CA GLU A 255 12.23 9.84 -14.33
C GLU A 255 12.73 8.49 -14.86
N TRP A 256 13.10 7.58 -13.95
CA TRP A 256 13.57 6.25 -14.32
C TRP A 256 12.50 5.41 -15.00
N ASP A 257 11.26 5.44 -14.53
CA ASP A 257 10.16 4.71 -15.18
C ASP A 257 9.87 5.25 -16.59
N LYS A 258 10.02 6.57 -16.80
CA LYS A 258 9.90 7.19 -18.11
C LYS A 258 11.04 6.80 -19.06
N ARG A 259 12.28 6.78 -18.56
CA ARG A 259 13.47 6.47 -19.38
C ARG A 259 13.63 4.98 -19.65
N PHE A 260 13.29 4.15 -18.67
CA PHE A 260 13.49 2.70 -18.71
C PHE A 260 12.24 1.98 -18.14
N PRO A 261 11.16 1.88 -18.94
CA PRO A 261 9.93 1.23 -18.51
C PRO A 261 10.18 -0.17 -17.95
N GLY A 262 9.60 -0.46 -16.78
CA GLY A 262 9.72 -1.76 -16.11
C GLY A 262 10.89 -1.87 -15.13
N ARG A 263 11.83 -0.93 -15.09
CA ARG A 263 12.93 -0.97 -14.09
C ARG A 263 12.43 -0.77 -12.66
N VAL A 264 11.44 0.09 -12.45
CA VAL A 264 10.80 0.26 -11.14
C VAL A 264 10.07 -1.02 -10.71
N ASP A 265 9.48 -1.72 -11.68
CA ASP A 265 8.80 -3.01 -11.43
C ASP A 265 9.84 -4.07 -11.00
N ASN A 266 11.02 -4.10 -11.64
CA ASN A 266 12.12 -4.99 -11.25
C ASN A 266 12.67 -4.65 -9.85
N MET A 267 12.85 -3.37 -9.54
CA MET A 267 13.26 -2.93 -8.20
C MET A 267 12.28 -3.37 -7.12
N PHE A 268 10.98 -3.25 -7.39
CA PHE A 268 9.95 -3.73 -6.49
C PHE A 268 10.01 -5.27 -6.33
N ASN A 269 10.14 -6.01 -7.43
CA ASN A 269 10.23 -7.47 -7.40
C ASN A 269 11.47 -7.97 -6.65
N ALA A 270 12.59 -7.24 -6.72
CA ALA A 270 13.83 -7.58 -6.01
C ALA A 270 13.64 -7.60 -4.47
N LEU A 271 12.67 -6.85 -3.93
CA LEU A 271 12.35 -6.88 -2.49
C LEU A 271 11.87 -8.24 -2.01
N ALA A 272 11.33 -9.09 -2.89
CA ALA A 272 10.87 -10.44 -2.57
C ALA A 272 11.88 -11.54 -2.98
N LYS A 273 12.98 -11.18 -3.64
CA LYS A 273 13.99 -12.10 -4.19
C LYS A 273 15.36 -11.81 -3.59
N VAL A 274 15.51 -12.10 -2.30
CA VAL A 274 16.76 -11.88 -1.56
C VAL A 274 17.66 -13.11 -1.70
N VAL A 275 18.91 -12.91 -2.10
CA VAL A 275 19.93 -13.96 -2.20
C VAL A 275 20.98 -13.70 -1.10
N PRO A 276 20.88 -14.33 0.09
CA PRO A 276 21.76 -14.00 1.22
C PRO A 276 23.25 -14.17 0.94
N SER A 277 23.63 -15.18 0.15
CA SER A 277 25.02 -15.44 -0.25
C SER A 277 25.64 -14.33 -1.09
N HIS A 278 24.83 -13.51 -1.76
CA HIS A 278 25.25 -12.41 -2.63
C HIS A 278 25.06 -11.03 -1.96
N LEU A 279 24.77 -11.02 -0.65
CA LEU A 279 24.80 -9.84 0.20
C LEU A 279 26.02 -9.91 1.14
N MET A 280 26.04 -9.07 2.18
CA MET A 280 27.18 -8.95 3.10
C MET A 280 26.80 -9.18 4.56
N ASP A 281 25.62 -9.76 4.83
CA ASP A 281 25.14 -9.99 6.19
C ASP A 281 25.63 -11.34 6.73
N THR A 282 26.66 -11.29 7.59
CA THR A 282 27.27 -12.48 8.19
C THR A 282 26.36 -13.21 9.18
N THR A 283 25.24 -12.60 9.59
CA THR A 283 24.24 -13.24 10.45
C THR A 283 23.22 -14.04 9.64
N LEU A 284 22.97 -13.63 8.38
CA LEU A 284 22.04 -14.29 7.47
C LEU A 284 22.71 -15.33 6.56
N PHE A 285 24.03 -15.24 6.36
CA PHE A 285 24.79 -16.20 5.57
C PHE A 285 26.15 -16.54 6.19
N PRO A 286 26.51 -17.83 6.35
CA PRO A 286 27.70 -18.26 7.10
C PRO A 286 28.99 -18.20 6.29
N PHE A 287 29.44 -17.00 5.91
CA PHE A 287 30.64 -16.81 5.08
C PHE A 287 31.91 -17.48 5.64
N THR A 288 32.07 -17.54 6.96
CA THR A 288 33.27 -18.13 7.61
C THR A 288 33.37 -19.65 7.40
N ALA A 289 32.25 -20.32 7.19
CA ALA A 289 32.16 -21.75 6.94
C ALA A 289 32.28 -22.12 5.45
N LEU A 290 32.23 -21.14 4.55
CA LEU A 290 32.25 -21.38 3.10
C LEU A 290 33.58 -22.02 2.67
N ARG A 291 33.53 -23.16 1.99
CA ARG A 291 34.70 -23.88 1.45
C ARG A 291 34.38 -24.38 0.05
N ALA A 292 35.40 -24.52 -0.78
CA ALA A 292 35.26 -25.16 -2.08
C ALA A 292 34.93 -26.64 -1.89
N THR A 293 33.74 -27.07 -2.32
CA THR A 293 33.30 -28.47 -2.30
C THR A 293 33.55 -29.18 -3.63
N GLY A 294 33.71 -28.43 -4.72
CA GLY A 294 33.79 -28.98 -6.08
C GLY A 294 32.44 -29.43 -6.64
N GLU A 295 31.36 -29.26 -5.89
CA GLU A 295 29.99 -29.58 -6.30
C GLU A 295 29.28 -28.31 -6.76
N ALA A 296 28.70 -28.34 -7.95
CA ALA A 296 27.90 -27.22 -8.46
C ALA A 296 26.58 -27.13 -7.67
N ASP A 297 26.20 -25.93 -7.24
CA ASP A 297 24.91 -25.66 -6.62
C ASP A 297 23.82 -25.58 -7.72
N PRO A 298 22.83 -26.48 -7.75
CA PRO A 298 21.72 -26.40 -8.70
C PRO A 298 20.86 -25.15 -8.55
N GLN A 299 20.96 -24.45 -7.41
CA GLN A 299 20.31 -23.17 -7.12
C GLN A 299 21.30 -22.00 -7.13
N GLY A 300 22.48 -22.18 -7.74
CA GLY A 300 23.47 -21.13 -7.94
C GLY A 300 22.92 -19.93 -8.70
N ASP A 301 23.66 -18.82 -8.70
CA ASP A 301 23.27 -17.61 -9.43
C ASP A 301 23.45 -17.81 -10.94
N ILE A 302 22.38 -18.28 -11.60
CA ILE A 302 22.30 -18.52 -13.04
C ILE A 302 21.77 -17.30 -13.82
N ALA A 303 21.60 -16.14 -13.17
CA ALA A 303 20.84 -15.02 -13.73
C ALA A 303 21.42 -14.44 -15.03
N PHE A 304 22.70 -14.69 -15.30
CA PHE A 304 23.40 -14.27 -16.51
C PHE A 304 24.04 -15.43 -17.28
N ASP A 305 23.76 -16.68 -16.89
CA ASP A 305 24.29 -17.85 -17.56
C ASP A 305 23.41 -18.12 -18.80
N GLU A 306 24.01 -18.11 -19.99
CA GLU A 306 23.37 -18.70 -21.17
C GLU A 306 23.26 -20.22 -20.97
N GLU A 307 22.20 -20.86 -21.51
CA GLU A 307 22.05 -22.33 -21.47
C GLU A 307 23.38 -23.03 -21.80
N PRO A 308 23.73 -24.12 -21.11
CA PRO A 308 25.11 -24.41 -20.76
C PRO A 308 25.96 -24.68 -22.00
N CYS A 309 27.00 -23.86 -22.19
CA CYS A 309 28.20 -24.33 -22.88
C CYS A 309 28.77 -25.49 -22.06
N SER A 310 28.52 -26.71 -22.53
CA SER A 310 29.16 -27.92 -22.04
C SER A 310 30.67 -27.83 -22.27
N THR A 311 31.44 -27.62 -21.21
CA THR A 311 32.87 -27.97 -21.16
C THR A 311 33.11 -28.37 -19.71
N GLY A 312 33.12 -29.65 -19.36
CA GLY A 312 34.16 -30.61 -19.72
C GLY A 312 34.97 -30.85 -18.44
N ASP A 313 34.91 -32.08 -17.91
CA ASP A 313 35.58 -32.49 -16.67
C ASP A 313 37.04 -32.05 -16.64
N ASP A 314 37.43 -31.21 -15.68
CA ASP A 314 38.80 -31.11 -15.21
C ASP A 314 38.80 -30.94 -13.70
N ALA A 315 39.14 -32.04 -13.02
CA ALA A 315 39.32 -32.13 -11.59
C ALA A 315 40.56 -31.31 -11.16
N ALA A 316 40.35 -30.29 -10.33
CA ALA A 316 41.42 -29.61 -9.60
C ALA A 316 41.22 -29.79 -8.08
N ALA A 317 42.22 -30.39 -7.43
CA ALA A 317 42.22 -30.72 -5.99
C ALA A 317 42.24 -29.46 -5.10
N PRO A 318 41.60 -29.46 -3.91
CA PRO A 318 41.62 -28.31 -3.02
C PRO A 318 42.92 -28.27 -2.19
N GLY A 319 43.76 -27.27 -2.45
CA GLY A 319 44.79 -26.83 -1.52
C GLY A 319 44.14 -26.08 -0.35
N ALA A 320 44.41 -26.51 0.89
CA ALA A 320 43.90 -25.85 2.09
C ALA A 320 44.49 -24.44 2.23
N ALA A 321 43.67 -23.41 2.01
CA ALA A 321 44.05 -22.03 2.28
C ALA A 321 44.18 -21.83 3.80
N GLN A 322 45.37 -21.44 4.26
CA GLN A 322 45.58 -21.02 5.64
C GLN A 322 44.94 -19.64 5.88
N PRO A 323 44.25 -19.42 7.02
CA PRO A 323 43.68 -18.12 7.33
C PRO A 323 44.80 -17.10 7.56
N ILE A 324 44.70 -15.94 6.90
CA ILE A 324 45.59 -14.81 7.13
C ILE A 324 45.31 -14.28 8.54
N SER A 325 46.30 -14.40 9.43
CA SER A 325 46.29 -13.73 10.73
C SER A 325 46.54 -12.25 10.53
N LEU A 326 45.50 -11.43 10.71
CA LEU A 326 45.65 -9.98 10.75
C LEU A 326 46.33 -9.59 12.06
N VAL A 327 47.61 -9.20 11.98
CA VAL A 327 48.30 -8.51 13.08
C VAL A 327 47.59 -7.18 13.29
N ARG A 328 47.30 -6.81 14.54
CA ARG A 328 46.69 -5.51 14.85
C ARG A 328 47.67 -4.41 14.46
N PHE A 329 47.16 -3.36 13.83
CA PHE A 329 47.95 -2.22 13.35
C PHE A 329 48.73 -1.50 14.48
N ASP A 330 48.40 -1.77 15.75
CA ASP A 330 49.08 -1.21 16.91
C ASP A 330 50.43 -1.89 17.23
N ASP A 331 50.76 -2.99 16.55
CA ASP A 331 52.02 -3.74 16.73
C ASP A 331 53.02 -3.57 15.55
N LEU A 332 52.88 -2.51 14.74
CA LEU A 332 53.82 -2.08 13.68
C LEU A 332 54.52 -0.77 14.04
#